data_AF-A0A931LFF2-F1
#
_entry.id   AF-A0A931LFF2-F1
#
_cell.length_a   1.000
_cell.length_b   1.000
_cell.length_c   1.000
_cell.angle_alpha   90.00
_cell.angle_beta   90.00
_cell.angle_gamma   90.00
#
_symmetry.space_group_name_H-M   'P 1'
#
loop_
_entity.id
_entity.type
_entity.pdbx_description
1 polymer ?
#
loop_
_entity_poly.entity_id
_entity_poly.type
_entity_poly.pdbx_seq_one_letter_code
_entity_poly.pdbx_strand_id
1 'polypeptide(L)'
;SLAGKRVTPHVLRHSAAMALLGRGVDRSVIALWLGHESVESTQIYLHADLRLKEQALGRTTPSGLAPGRYRPDDALLDFLEHV
;
A
#
# COMPACT_ATOMS: atom_id res chain seq x y z
N SER A 1 6.60 -19.72 -12.61
CA SER A 1 7.44 -20.73 -11.93
C SER A 1 8.33 -20.05 -10.90
N LEU A 2 8.58 -20.69 -9.74
CA LEU A 2 9.55 -20.24 -8.73
C LEU A 2 10.98 -20.76 -8.98
N ALA A 3 11.17 -21.64 -9.98
CA ALA A 3 12.38 -22.40 -10.22
C ALA A 3 13.68 -21.57 -10.43
N GLY A 4 13.58 -20.26 -10.70
CA GLY A 4 14.73 -19.36 -10.85
C GLY A 4 14.77 -18.20 -9.86
N LYS A 5 13.88 -18.15 -8.85
CA LYS A 5 13.81 -17.03 -7.89
C LYS A 5 14.48 -17.42 -6.58
N ARG A 6 15.26 -16.50 -6.01
CA ARG A 6 15.85 -16.67 -4.68
C ARG A 6 14.74 -16.50 -3.63
N VAL A 7 14.14 -17.61 -3.21
CA VAL A 7 13.12 -17.63 -2.15
C VAL A 7 13.83 -17.75 -0.80
N THR A 8 13.65 -16.74 0.04
CA THR A 8 14.09 -16.77 1.44
C THR A 8 12.87 -16.77 2.36
N PRO A 9 13.01 -17.17 3.63
CA PRO A 9 11.93 -17.09 4.61
C PRO A 9 11.29 -15.68 4.68
N HIS A 10 12.10 -14.64 4.49
CA HIS A 10 11.64 -13.25 4.47
C HIS A 10 10.70 -12.94 3.28
N VAL A 11 11.01 -13.46 2.08
CA VAL A 11 10.15 -13.27 0.89
C VAL A 11 8.79 -13.95 1.06
N LEU A 12 8.76 -15.12 1.68
CA LEU A 12 7.52 -15.83 2.00
C LEU A 12 6.70 -15.08 3.05
N ARG A 13 7.35 -14.57 4.09
CA ARG A 13 6.70 -13.74 5.13
C ARG A 13 6.05 -12.49 4.52
N HIS A 14 6.77 -11.77 3.67
CA HIS A 14 6.23 -10.58 3.00
C HIS A 14 5.04 -10.92 2.07
N SER A 15 5.14 -12.02 1.33
CA SER A 15 4.07 -12.49 0.45
C SER A 15 2.80 -12.84 1.24
N ALA A 16 2.94 -13.49 2.40
CA ALA A 16 1.82 -13.81 3.29
C ALA A 16 1.19 -12.54 3.89
N ALA A 17 2.01 -11.58 4.34
CA ALA A 17 1.53 -10.30 4.86
C ALA A 17 0.72 -9.52 3.83
N MET A 18 1.24 -9.40 2.60
CA MET A 18 0.56 -8.70 1.50
C MET A 18 -0.74 -9.39 1.11
N ALA A 19 -0.79 -10.72 1.14
CA ALA A 19 -2.02 -11.48 0.87
C ALA A 19 -3.11 -11.24 1.93
N LEU A 20 -2.73 -11.14 3.22
CA LEU A 20 -3.66 -10.82 4.31
C LEU A 20 -4.15 -9.37 4.23
N LEU A 21 -3.24 -8.43 3.94
CA LEU A 21 -3.57 -7.02 3.75
C LEU A 21 -4.56 -6.82 2.58
N GLY A 22 -4.31 -7.49 1.45
CA GLY A 22 -5.20 -7.44 0.29
C GLY A 22 -6.60 -8.01 0.54
N ARG A 23 -6.76 -8.83 1.58
CA ARG A 23 -8.05 -9.38 2.03
C ARG A 23 -8.72 -8.53 3.13
N GLY A 24 -8.14 -7.38 3.47
CA GLY A 24 -8.70 -6.45 4.45
C GLY A 24 -8.50 -6.87 5.91
N VAL A 25 -7.55 -7.79 6.17
CA VAL A 25 -7.18 -8.13 7.55
C VAL A 25 -6.48 -6.93 8.19
N ASP A 26 -6.90 -6.58 9.40
CA ASP A 26 -6.32 -5.45 10.12
C ASP A 26 -4.81 -5.65 10.33
N ARG A 27 -4.07 -4.57 10.15
CA ARG A 27 -2.60 -4.59 10.19
C ARG A 27 -2.05 -4.93 11.56
N SER A 28 -2.76 -4.57 12.62
CA SER A 28 -2.40 -4.92 13.99
C SER A 28 -2.50 -6.43 14.19
N VAL A 29 -3.47 -7.08 13.54
CA VAL A 29 -3.61 -8.54 13.54
C VAL A 29 -2.52 -9.20 12.71
N ILE A 30 -2.18 -8.66 11.54
CA ILE A 30 -1.07 -9.17 10.71
C ILE A 30 0.27 -9.03 11.45
N ALA A 31 0.52 -7.88 12.09
CA ALA A 31 1.73 -7.63 12.86
C ALA A 31 1.84 -8.55 14.09
N LEU A 32 0.72 -8.80 14.77
CA LEU A 32 0.64 -9.75 15.88
C LEU A 32 0.90 -11.19 15.42
N TRP A 33 0.34 -11.58 14.26
CA TRP A 33 0.52 -12.91 13.66
C TRP A 33 1.94 -13.17 13.15
N LEU A 34 2.60 -12.13 12.61
CA LEU A 34 3.96 -12.25 12.10
C LEU A 34 5.03 -12.10 13.19
N GLY A 35 4.64 -11.66 14.39
CA GLY A 35 5.38 -11.76 15.64
C GLY A 35 6.66 -10.92 15.69
N HIS A 36 6.62 -9.79 16.39
CA HIS A 36 7.78 -9.05 16.96
C HIS A 36 9.02 -8.78 16.05
N GLU A 37 8.96 -8.96 14.73
CA GLU A 37 10.12 -8.81 13.82
C GLU A 37 10.31 -7.35 13.31
N SER A 38 10.22 -6.38 14.22
CA SER A 38 10.36 -4.93 13.98
C SER A 38 9.13 -4.19 13.42
N VAL A 39 8.67 -3.22 14.21
CA VAL A 39 7.68 -2.19 13.82
C VAL A 39 8.14 -1.44 12.55
N GLU A 40 9.45 -1.34 12.34
CA GLU A 40 10.13 -0.67 11.22
C GLU A 40 9.83 -1.38 9.88
N SER A 41 9.78 -2.71 9.86
CA SER A 41 9.39 -3.49 8.67
C SER A 41 7.89 -3.41 8.39
N THR A 42 7.10 -3.14 9.44
CA THR A 42 5.64 -2.97 9.32
C THR A 42 5.26 -1.59 8.79
N GLN A 43 6.13 -0.57 8.99
CA GLN A 43 5.92 0.76 8.42
C GLN A 43 5.92 0.77 6.89
N ILE A 44 6.59 -0.18 6.23
CA ILE A 44 6.51 -0.32 4.77
C ILE A 44 5.06 -0.62 4.33
N TYR A 45 4.27 -1.34 5.14
CA TYR A 45 2.85 -1.55 4.86
C TYR A 45 2.00 -0.28 5.06
N LEU A 46 2.47 0.73 5.81
CA LEU A 46 1.80 2.03 5.89
C LEU A 46 1.83 2.76 4.55
N HIS A 47 2.94 2.68 3.84
CA HIS A 47 3.12 3.34 2.53
C HIS A 47 2.48 2.57 1.37
N ALA A 48 2.35 1.25 1.48
CA ALA A 48 1.92 0.40 0.37
C ALA A 48 0.42 0.49 0.02
N ASP A 49 -0.42 1.04 0.89
CA ASP A 49 -1.87 1.01 0.73
C ASP A 49 -2.44 2.39 0.45
N LEU A 50 -2.41 2.73 -0.83
CA LEU A 50 -3.03 3.93 -1.35
C LEU A 50 -4.54 3.97 -1.04
N ARG A 51 -5.21 2.82 -0.89
CA ARG A 51 -6.66 2.76 -0.62
C ARG A 51 -6.98 3.17 0.80
N LEU A 52 -6.18 2.76 1.79
CA LEU A 52 -6.35 3.23 3.17
C LEU A 52 -6.05 4.73 3.29
N LYS A 53 -5.03 5.22 2.57
CA LYS A 53 -4.73 6.66 2.50
C LYS A 53 -5.90 7.44 1.87
N GLU A 54 -6.46 6.95 0.77
CA GLU A 54 -7.67 7.51 0.15
C GLU A 54 -8.86 7.52 1.12
N GLN A 55 -9.11 6.43 1.85
CA GLN A 55 -10.19 6.36 2.84
C GLN A 55 -9.99 7.32 4.01
N ALA A 56 -8.76 7.45 4.51
CA ALA A 56 -8.43 8.39 5.58
C ALA A 56 -8.63 9.85 5.14
N LEU A 57 -8.19 10.19 3.93
CA LEU A 57 -8.44 11.50 3.32
C LEU A 57 -9.93 11.75 3.10
N GLY A 58 -10.70 10.74 2.70
CA GLY A 58 -12.16 10.83 2.57
C GLY A 58 -12.88 11.17 3.87
N ARG A 59 -12.35 10.73 5.03
CA ARG A 59 -12.93 11.04 6.36
C ARG A 59 -12.65 12.47 6.83
N THR A 60 -11.62 13.12 6.31
CA THR A 60 -11.24 14.49 6.67
C THR A 60 -11.58 15.52 5.59
N THR A 61 -12.18 15.09 4.47
CA THR A 61 -12.56 15.98 3.38
C THR A 61 -13.67 16.93 3.89
N PRO A 62 -13.46 18.26 3.86
CA PRO A 62 -14.48 19.22 4.25
C PRO A 62 -15.75 19.03 3.42
N SER A 63 -16.90 18.92 4.07
CA SER A 63 -18.20 18.86 3.38
C SER A 63 -18.43 20.19 2.64
N GLY A 64 -18.24 20.19 1.32
CA GLY A 64 -18.40 21.37 0.47
C GLY A 64 -17.58 21.35 -0.82
N LEU A 65 -16.58 20.47 -0.93
CA LEU A 65 -15.83 20.25 -2.17
C LEU A 65 -16.40 19.02 -2.90
N ALA A 66 -16.74 19.17 -4.18
CA ALA A 66 -17.11 18.03 -5.00
C ALA A 66 -15.92 17.05 -5.04
N PRO A 67 -16.11 15.76 -4.68
CA PRO A 67 -15.05 14.77 -4.78
C PRO A 67 -14.67 14.62 -6.26
N GLY A 68 -13.55 15.23 -6.65
CA GLY A 68 -12.97 15.11 -7.97
C GLY A 68 -11.76 14.19 -7.92
N ARG A 69 -11.72 13.18 -8.79
CA ARG A 69 -10.47 12.46 -9.03
C ARG A 69 -9.55 13.40 -9.79
N TYR A 70 -8.34 13.62 -9.29
CA TYR A 70 -7.35 14.43 -10.02
C TYR A 70 -7.17 13.86 -11.43
N ARG A 71 -7.38 14.72 -12.42
CA ARG A 71 -7.18 14.41 -13.82
C ARG A 71 -6.05 15.32 -14.30
N PRO A 72 -4.84 14.77 -14.54
CA PRO A 72 -3.73 15.57 -15.04
C PRO A 72 -4.09 16.16 -16.41
N ASP A 73 -3.54 17.34 -16.71
CA ASP A 73 -3.66 17.95 -18.02
C ASP A 73 -2.66 17.32 -19.00
N ASP A 74 -2.93 17.51 -20.30
CA ASP A 74 -2.13 16.88 -21.36
C ASP A 74 -0.67 17.39 -21.32
N ALA A 75 -0.45 18.65 -20.91
CA ALA A 75 0.88 19.23 -20.77
C ALA A 75 1.73 18.55 -19.68
N LEU A 76 1.11 18.17 -18.55
CA LEU A 76 1.79 17.45 -17.48
C LEU A 76 2.07 15.99 -17.86
N LEU A 77 1.16 15.35 -18.60
CA LEU A 77 1.37 14.00 -19.12
C LEU A 77 2.54 13.98 -20.12
N ASP A 78 2.56 14.93 -21.06
CA ASP A 78 3.65 15.09 -22.02
C ASP A 78 5.00 15.33 -21.33
N PHE A 79 5.04 16.17 -20.29
CA PHE A 79 6.26 16.39 -19.51
C PHE A 79 6.79 15.11 -18.87
N LEU A 80 5.92 14.27 -18.29
CA LEU A 80 6.33 13.04 -17.61
C LEU A 80 6.76 11.93 -18.57
N GLU A 81 6.27 11.91 -19.80
CA GLU A 81 6.70 10.94 -20.83
C GLU A 81 8.07 11.27 -21.44
N HIS A 82 8.54 12.52 -21.31
CA HIS A 82 9.77 13.02 -21.93
C HIS A 82 10.91 13.33 -20.94
N VAL A 83 10.81 12.88 -19.68
CA VAL A 83 11.89 12.89 -18.66
C VAL A 83 12.49 11.50 -18.52
#